data_AF-A0A257SIL6-F1
#
_entry.id   AF-A0A257SIL6-F1
#
_cell.length_a   1.000
_cell.length_b   1.000
_cell.length_c   1.000
_cell.angle_alpha   90.00
_cell.angle_beta   90.00
_cell.angle_gamma   90.00
#
_symmetry.space_group_name_H-M   'P 1'
#
loop_
_entity.id
_entity.type
_entity.pdbx_description
1 polymer ?
#
loop_
_entity_poly.entity_id
_entity_poly.type
_entity_poly.pdbx_seq_one_letter_code
_entity_poly.pdbx_strand_id
1 'polypeptide(L)' 'MAERTVTIVNKVGLHARPAAQIVKLASRYRSDIVLIRDDLEVNGKSIMGVMMLAA' A
#
# COMPACT_ATOMS: atom_id res chain seq x y z
N MET A 1 -11.04 3.12 -14.44
CA MET A 1 -10.41 3.05 -13.11
C MET A 1 -10.79 1.72 -12.51
N ALA A 2 -9.84 0.98 -11.94
CA ALA A 2 -10.08 -0.31 -11.31
C ALA A 2 -9.79 -0.18 -9.82
N GLU A 3 -10.70 -0.66 -8.98
CA GLU A 3 -10.58 -0.61 -7.53
C GLU A 3 -10.94 -1.98 -6.93
N ARG A 4 -10.37 -2.26 -5.76
CA ARG A 4 -10.69 -3.49 -5.03
C ARG A 4 -10.38 -3.35 -3.55
N THR A 5 -11.35 -3.65 -2.70
CA THR A 5 -11.15 -3.81 -1.27
C THR A 5 -10.55 -5.19 -0.96
N VAL A 6 -9.54 -5.22 -0.10
CA VAL A 6 -8.87 -6.45 0.34
C VAL A 6 -8.67 -6.44 1.85
N THR A 7 -8.71 -7.62 2.47
CA THR A 7 -8.42 -7.78 3.89
C THR A 7 -6.96 -8.18 4.08
N ILE A 8 -6.24 -7.45 4.94
CA ILE A 8 -4.88 -7.85 5.33
C ILE A 8 -4.98 -8.99 6.34
N VAL A 9 -4.66 -10.20 5.88
CA VAL A 9 -4.70 -11.43 6.71
C VAL A 9 -3.44 -11.62 7.56
N ASN A 10 -2.37 -10.87 7.26
CA ASN A 10 -1.14 -10.97 8.01
C ASN A 10 -1.32 -10.33 9.40
N LYS A 11 -1.01 -11.08 10.46
CA LYS A 11 -1.14 -10.62 11.85
C LYS A 11 -0.26 -9.43 12.18
N VAL A 12 0.87 -9.29 11.49
CA VAL A 12 1.76 -8.12 11.62
C VAL A 12 1.33 -6.97 10.71
N GLY A 13 0.17 -7.05 10.07
CA GLY A 13 -0.30 -6.02 9.16
C GLY A 13 0.57 -5.86 7.91
N LEU A 14 0.61 -4.63 7.39
CA LEU A 14 1.29 -4.25 6.15
C LEU A 14 2.55 -3.42 6.40
N HIS A 15 3.25 -3.58 7.52
CA HIS A 15 4.43 -2.78 7.84
C HIS A 15 5.76 -3.47 7.44
N ALA A 16 6.86 -2.71 7.38
CA ALA A 16 8.22 -3.20 7.11
C ALA A 16 8.36 -3.97 5.77
N ARG A 17 8.69 -5.27 5.80
CA ARG A 17 8.98 -6.07 4.60
C ARG A 17 7.77 -6.17 3.64
N PRO A 18 6.55 -6.52 4.09
CA PRO A 18 5.34 -6.45 3.25
C PRO A 18 5.14 -5.11 2.54
N ALA A 19 5.27 -3.98 3.24
CA ALA A 19 5.19 -2.65 2.63
C ALA A 19 6.22 -2.47 1.51
N ALA A 20 7.47 -2.84 1.78
CA ALA A 20 8.55 -2.75 0.79
C ALA A 20 8.28 -3.60 -0.46
N GLN A 21 7.67 -4.79 -0.30
CA GLN A 21 7.30 -5.63 -1.43
C GLN A 21 6.18 -5.01 -2.29
N ILE A 22 5.16 -4.41 -1.65
CA ILE A 22 4.10 -3.69 -2.38
C ILE A 22 4.68 -2.51 -3.13
N VAL A 23 5.46 -1.65 -2.47
CA VAL A 23 6.05 -0.46 -3.09
C VAL A 23 6.95 -0.85 -4.25
N LYS A 24 7.80 -1.88 -4.07
CA LYS A 24 8.66 -2.40 -5.14
C LYS A 24 7.85 -2.87 -6.34
N LEU A 25 6.72 -3.54 -6.12
CA LEU A 25 5.85 -4.00 -7.21
C LEU A 25 5.12 -2.84 -7.88
N ALA A 26 4.48 -1.96 -7.10
CA ALA A 26 3.72 -0.81 -7.59
C ALA A 26 4.59 0.12 -8.45
N SER A 27 5.85 0.34 -8.04
CA SER A 27 6.80 1.20 -8.78
C SER A 27 7.21 0.66 -10.15
N ARG A 28 6.91 -0.61 -10.47
CA ARG A 28 7.17 -1.18 -11.82
C ARG A 28 6.13 -0.75 -12.85
N TYR A 29 5.00 -0.20 -12.42
CA TYR A 29 3.89 0.16 -13.30
C TYR A 29 3.83 1.67 -13.51
N ARG A 30 3.42 2.08 -14.72
CA ARG A 30 3.24 3.49 -15.06
C ARG A 30 1.99 4.08 -14.41
N SER A 31 0.95 3.28 -14.22
CA SER A 31 -0.32 3.70 -13.61
C SER A 31 -0.11 4.29 -12.23
N ASP A 32 -0.92 5.28 -11.86
CA ASP A 32 -1.01 5.75 -10.50
C ASP A 32 -1.71 4.68 -9.64
N ILE A 33 -1.07 4.35 -8.52
CA ILE A 33 -1.52 3.30 -7.60
C ILE A 33 -1.66 3.95 -6.24
N VAL A 34 -2.87 3.86 -5.71
CA VAL A 34 -3.27 4.48 -4.46
C VAL A 34 -3.72 3.40 -3.50
N LEU A 35 -3.36 3.53 -2.23
CA LEU A 35 -3.83 2.68 -1.15
C LEU A 35 -4.64 3.54 -0.19
N ILE A 36 -5.82 3.03 0.19
CA ILE A 36 -6.75 3.71 1.08
C ILE A 36 -7.03 2.80 2.28
N ARG A 37 -6.97 3.36 3.48
CA ARG A 37 -7.42 2.73 4.72
C ARG A 37 -8.11 3.79 5.56
N ASP A 38 -9.37 3.55 5.90
CA ASP A 38 -10.24 4.54 6.52
C ASP A 38 -10.26 5.82 5.68
N ASP A 39 -9.94 6.98 6.28
CA ASP A 39 -9.88 8.28 5.60
C ASP A 39 -8.48 8.65 5.09
N LEU A 40 -7.50 7.77 5.23
CA LEU A 40 -6.12 8.00 4.80
C LEU A 40 -5.90 7.43 3.39
N GLU A 41 -5.46 8.30 2.49
CA GLU A 41 -5.05 7.96 1.13
C GLU A 41 -3.54 8.17 0.97
N VAL A 42 -2.84 7.18 0.43
CA VAL A 42 -1.40 7.27 0.18
C VAL A 42 -1.01 6.75 -1.21
N ASN A 43 0.06 7.31 -1.76
CA ASN A 43 0.68 6.78 -2.96
C ASN A 43 1.30 5.40 -2.67
N GLY A 44 0.80 4.35 -3.33
CA GLY A 44 1.27 2.97 -3.19
C GLY A 44 2.71 2.74 -3.67
N LYS A 45 3.32 3.72 -4.33
CA LYS A 45 4.73 3.74 -4.73
C LYS A 45 5.66 4.44 -3.73
N SER A 46 5.12 5.03 -2.66
CA SER A 46 5.91 5.71 -1.62
C SER A 46 6.03 4.87 -0.36
N ILE A 47 7.25 4.44 -0.01
CA ILE A 47 7.48 3.65 1.20
C ILE A 47 7.06 4.37 2.49
N MET A 48 7.29 5.69 2.55
CA MET A 48 6.88 6.49 3.70
C MET A 48 5.36 6.53 3.85
N GLY A 49 4.63 6.69 2.74
CA GLY A 49 3.17 6.70 2.74
C GLY A 49 2.59 5.35 3.16
N VAL A 50 3.07 4.25 2.56
CA VAL A 50 2.59 2.90 2.90
C VAL A 50 2.88 2.54 4.36
N MET A 51 4.02 2.94 4.92
CA MET A 51 4.32 2.70 6.34
C MET A 51 3.40 3.49 7.28
N MET A 52 3.06 4.74 6.95
CA MET A 52 2.10 5.55 7.72
C MET A 52 0.69 4.96 7.68
N LEU A 53 0.27 4.44 6.52
CA LEU A 53 -1.03 3.79 6.34
C LEU A 53 -1.10 2.39 6.98
N ALA A 54 0.02 1.82 7.40
CA ALA A 54 0.08 0.49 8.03
C ALA A 54 0.32 0.56 9.55
N ALA A 55 0.39 1.77 10.11
CA ALA A 55 0.50 2.01 11.55
C ALA A 55 -0.78 1.63 12.31
#